data_AF-R4KH56-F1
#
_entry.id   AF-R4KH56-F1
#
_cell.length_a   1.000
_cell.length_b   1.000
_cell.length_c   1.000
_cell.angle_alpha   90.00
_cell.angle_beta   90.00
_cell.angle_gamma   90.00
#
_symmetry.space_group_name_H-M   'P 1'
#
loop_
_entity.id
_entity.type
_entity.pdbx_description
1 polymer ?
#
loop_
_entity_poly.entity_id
_entity_poly.type
_entity_poly.pdbx_seq_one_letter_code
_entity_poly.pdbx_strand_id
1 'polypeptide(L)'
;MATGESFVKVYTTNNYYGIKCDVVIPANPAVGGNSDYFDLFIGLGDKAEGGLSYSTAGWKKFLNTGYKASGGNSNYWRSNVMTTQPNAGDRVSIELINNLDGTATFKVNGTTYCTLPVYGGLSSPTKVKQVHGCEDYTGLVKHDQASFSYLKIRQSNGSYISWDGTILTDNLIKVNAADYYVYSVVPMSTRLNQG
;
A
#
# COMPACT_ATOMS: atom_id res chain seq x y z
N MET A 1 -8.30 11.03 20.06
CA MET A 1 -7.33 10.12 19.42
C MET A 1 -8.14 9.06 18.71
N ALA A 2 -7.89 8.82 17.42
CA ALA A 2 -8.58 7.74 16.73
C ALA A 2 -7.96 6.42 17.19
N THR A 3 -8.65 5.73 18.10
CA THR A 3 -8.38 4.33 18.42
C THR A 3 -9.01 3.47 17.31
N GLY A 4 -8.21 2.91 16.41
CA GLY A 4 -8.64 2.03 15.31
C GLY A 4 -8.05 2.39 13.94
N GLU A 5 -8.67 1.86 12.87
CA GLU A 5 -8.26 2.07 11.48
C GLU A 5 -8.33 3.54 11.06
N SER A 6 -7.25 4.05 10.45
CA SER A 6 -7.23 5.33 9.75
C SER A 6 -6.38 5.26 8.48
N PHE A 7 -6.75 6.03 7.46
CA PHE A 7 -5.98 6.08 6.22
C PHE A 7 -6.26 7.31 5.37
N VAL A 8 -5.30 7.60 4.49
CA VAL A 8 -5.49 8.45 3.32
C VAL A 8 -5.23 7.65 2.04
N LYS A 9 -6.13 7.77 1.07
CA LYS A 9 -6.02 7.05 -0.21
C LYS A 9 -6.43 7.90 -1.41
N VAL A 10 -5.84 7.60 -2.56
CA VAL A 10 -6.22 8.19 -3.85
C VAL A 10 -6.23 7.12 -4.94
N TYR A 11 -7.22 7.19 -5.82
CA TYR A 11 -7.36 6.31 -6.98
C TYR A 11 -7.10 7.07 -8.27
N THR A 12 -6.66 6.37 -9.31
CA THR A 12 -6.85 6.83 -10.69
C THR A 12 -8.33 6.85 -11.05
N THR A 13 -8.74 7.73 -11.97
CA THR A 13 -10.11 7.71 -12.53
C THR A 13 -10.29 6.57 -13.54
N ASN A 14 -9.23 6.25 -14.28
CA ASN A 14 -9.20 5.19 -15.30
C ASN A 14 -8.73 3.85 -14.73
N ASN A 15 -9.01 2.78 -15.49
CA ASN A 15 -8.61 1.41 -15.17
C ASN A 15 -7.25 1.05 -15.79
N TYR A 16 -6.43 0.33 -15.04
CA TYR A 16 -5.07 -0.09 -15.41
C TYR A 16 -4.80 -1.54 -15.02
N TYR A 17 -3.64 -2.04 -15.44
CA TYR A 17 -3.24 -3.45 -15.34
C TYR A 17 -2.22 -3.71 -14.23
N GLY A 18 -1.86 -2.67 -13.48
CA GLY A 18 -0.82 -2.74 -12.47
C GLY A 18 -0.32 -1.36 -12.07
N ILE A 19 0.45 -1.35 -11.00
CA ILE A 19 1.05 -0.15 -10.40
C ILE A 19 2.38 -0.54 -9.76
N LYS A 20 3.36 0.35 -9.84
CA LYS A 20 4.64 0.20 -9.15
C LYS A 20 5.17 1.53 -8.67
N CYS A 21 5.96 1.51 -7.62
CA CYS A 21 6.66 2.65 -7.08
C CYS A 21 7.82 2.19 -6.21
N ASP A 22 8.62 3.15 -5.78
CA ASP A 22 9.52 2.98 -4.65
C ASP A 22 8.85 3.58 -3.41
N VAL A 23 8.77 2.79 -2.34
CA VAL A 23 8.44 3.28 -1.00
C VAL A 23 9.70 3.88 -0.40
N VAL A 24 9.66 5.16 -0.05
CA VAL A 24 10.72 5.82 0.70
C VAL A 24 10.45 5.60 2.18
N ILE A 25 11.33 4.86 2.84
CA ILE A 25 11.16 4.44 4.23
C ILE A 25 11.24 5.68 5.15
N PRO A 26 10.20 5.95 5.97
CA PRO A 26 10.20 7.10 6.86
C PRO A 26 11.23 6.95 7.99
N ALA A 27 11.67 8.10 8.51
CA ALA A 27 12.44 8.15 9.75
C ALA A 27 11.53 8.00 10.97
N ASN A 28 12.15 7.61 12.10
CA ASN A 28 11.54 7.54 13.43
C ASN A 28 10.16 6.84 13.49
N PRO A 29 9.97 5.67 12.83
CA PRO A 29 8.72 4.95 12.96
C PRO A 29 8.54 4.45 14.40
N ALA A 30 7.33 4.54 14.94
CA ALA A 30 6.98 3.96 16.23
C ALA A 30 5.56 3.39 16.20
N VAL A 31 5.36 2.33 16.97
CA VAL A 31 4.07 1.64 17.18
C VAL A 31 4.02 1.20 18.65
N GLY A 32 2.84 1.18 19.27
CA GLY A 32 2.71 0.97 20.71
C GLY A 32 2.54 -0.48 21.15
N GLY A 33 1.97 -1.35 20.31
CA GLY A 33 1.72 -2.74 20.66
C GLY A 33 1.65 -3.69 19.46
N ASN A 34 1.42 -4.98 19.72
CA ASN A 34 1.42 -6.02 18.69
C ASN A 34 0.26 -5.93 17.68
N SER A 35 -0.82 -5.23 18.06
CA SER A 35 -1.96 -4.97 17.17
C SER A 35 -1.81 -3.68 16.38
N ASP A 36 -0.77 -2.89 16.66
CA ASP A 36 -0.55 -1.59 16.02
C ASP A 36 0.40 -1.73 14.85
N TYR A 37 0.08 -1.07 13.76
CA TYR A 37 0.92 -1.00 12.58
C TYR A 37 0.56 0.20 11.71
N PHE A 38 1.48 0.58 10.83
CA PHE A 38 1.15 1.42 9.69
C PHE A 38 1.60 0.78 8.39
N ASP A 39 0.83 1.02 7.34
CA ASP A 39 0.99 0.43 6.03
C ASP A 39 1.23 1.50 4.97
N LEU A 40 2.20 1.23 4.10
CA LEU A 40 2.50 1.99 2.90
C LEU A 40 2.30 1.05 1.70
N PHE A 41 1.17 1.18 1.01
CA PHE A 41 0.77 0.20 0.00
C PHE A 41 0.11 0.79 -1.23
N ILE A 42 0.08 -0.03 -2.28
CA ILE A 42 -0.61 0.22 -3.55
C ILE A 42 -1.68 -0.84 -3.77
N GLY A 43 -2.69 -0.53 -4.58
CA GLY A 43 -3.81 -1.44 -4.79
C GLY A 43 -4.39 -1.46 -6.20
N LEU A 44 -5.07 -2.56 -6.50
CA LEU A 44 -5.90 -2.80 -7.67
C LEU A 44 -7.37 -2.72 -7.22
N GLY A 45 -7.96 -1.54 -7.32
CA GLY A 45 -9.26 -1.22 -6.73
C GLY A 45 -9.26 -1.54 -5.23
N ASP A 46 -10.33 -2.19 -4.77
CA ASP A 46 -10.43 -2.78 -3.42
C ASP A 46 -10.30 -4.31 -3.44
N LYS A 47 -9.63 -4.84 -4.47
CA LYS A 47 -9.56 -6.28 -4.76
C LYS A 47 -8.22 -6.89 -4.34
N ALA A 48 -7.13 -6.16 -4.57
CA ALA A 48 -5.80 -6.59 -4.18
C ALA A 48 -4.99 -5.39 -3.68
N GLU A 49 -4.27 -5.57 -2.59
CA GLU A 49 -3.48 -4.55 -1.90
C GLU A 49 -2.13 -5.15 -1.51
N GLY A 50 -1.04 -4.53 -1.95
CA GLY A 50 0.30 -5.02 -1.67
C GLY A 50 1.21 -3.87 -1.29
N GLY A 51 2.03 -4.08 -0.27
CA GLY A 51 2.89 -3.02 0.25
C GLY A 51 3.78 -3.47 1.39
N LEU A 52 4.17 -2.48 2.17
CA LEU A 52 4.98 -2.64 3.37
C LEU A 52 4.17 -2.26 4.60
N SER A 53 4.36 -3.01 5.66
CA SER A 53 3.73 -2.80 6.97
C SER A 53 4.81 -2.70 8.03
N TYR A 54 4.78 -1.68 8.89
CA TYR A 54 5.68 -1.58 10.03
C TYR A 54 4.94 -1.89 11.32
N SER A 55 5.51 -2.77 12.14
CA SER A 55 4.95 -3.21 13.42
C SER A 55 6.08 -3.44 14.43
N THR A 56 5.76 -3.94 15.63
CA THR A 56 6.76 -4.31 16.64
C THR A 56 7.78 -5.36 16.16
N ALA A 57 7.44 -6.15 15.14
CA ALA A 57 8.33 -7.11 14.50
C ALA A 57 9.21 -6.50 13.39
N GLY A 58 9.13 -5.18 13.16
CA GLY A 58 9.78 -4.47 12.06
C GLY A 58 8.93 -4.43 10.78
N TRP A 59 9.60 -4.11 9.66
CA TRP A 59 9.02 -4.06 8.33
C TRP A 59 8.66 -5.46 7.83
N LYS A 60 7.43 -5.58 7.38
CA LYS A 60 6.84 -6.72 6.69
C LYS A 60 6.51 -6.31 5.27
N LYS A 61 6.56 -7.26 4.35
CA LYS A 61 5.92 -7.18 3.04
C LYS A 61 4.63 -7.98 3.07
N PHE A 62 3.58 -7.49 2.42
CA PHE A 62 2.30 -8.20 2.40
C PHE A 62 1.60 -8.12 1.05
N LEU A 63 0.70 -9.07 0.82
CA LEU A 63 -0.32 -9.04 -0.22
C LEU A 63 -1.65 -9.52 0.37
N ASN A 64 -2.67 -8.67 0.28
CA ASN A 64 -4.07 -8.96 0.58
C ASN A 64 -4.85 -9.04 -0.72
N THR A 65 -5.63 -10.10 -0.92
CA THR A 65 -6.57 -10.25 -2.03
C THR A 65 -7.97 -10.69 -1.56
N GLY A 66 -8.23 -10.52 -0.25
CA GLY A 66 -9.36 -11.09 0.46
C GLY A 66 -10.28 -10.08 1.12
N TYR A 67 -10.29 -8.80 0.71
CA TYR A 67 -11.05 -7.68 1.34
C TYR A 67 -12.56 -7.95 1.61
N LYS A 68 -13.14 -9.04 1.08
CA LYS A 68 -14.52 -9.49 1.40
C LYS A 68 -14.65 -11.00 1.66
N ALA A 69 -13.52 -11.70 1.76
CA ALA A 69 -13.53 -13.11 2.10
C ALA A 69 -13.83 -13.25 3.60
N SER A 70 -14.91 -13.93 3.95
CA SER A 70 -15.22 -14.26 5.34
C SER A 70 -14.17 -15.21 5.93
N GLY A 71 -13.78 -15.01 7.19
CA GLY A 71 -13.08 -16.03 7.98
C GLY A 71 -11.55 -16.08 7.85
N GLY A 72 -10.89 -15.01 7.42
CA GLY A 72 -9.42 -14.90 7.52
C GLY A 72 -8.65 -15.96 6.72
N ASN A 73 -9.14 -16.30 5.53
CA ASN A 73 -8.58 -17.37 4.72
C ASN A 73 -7.18 -17.01 4.18
N SER A 74 -6.17 -17.77 4.61
CA SER A 74 -4.76 -17.59 4.22
C SER A 74 -4.50 -17.76 2.72
N ASN A 75 -5.44 -18.31 1.95
CA ASN A 75 -5.35 -18.37 0.48
C ASN A 75 -5.30 -16.97 -0.17
N TYR A 76 -5.84 -15.95 0.51
CA TYR A 76 -5.95 -14.58 0.01
C TYR A 76 -5.07 -13.58 0.76
N TRP A 77 -4.19 -14.07 1.63
CA TRP A 77 -3.35 -13.21 2.45
C TRP A 77 -1.97 -13.82 2.65
N ARG A 78 -0.94 -13.01 2.43
CA ARG A 78 0.42 -13.35 2.80
C ARG A 78 1.11 -12.13 3.39
N SER A 79 1.77 -12.31 4.53
CA SER A 79 2.59 -11.28 5.17
C SER A 79 3.81 -11.92 5.81
N ASN A 80 5.00 -11.38 5.54
CA ASN A 80 6.25 -11.87 6.11
C ASN A 80 7.14 -10.70 6.51
N VAL A 81 7.77 -10.83 7.68
CA VAL A 81 8.86 -9.94 8.09
C VAL A 81 9.96 -9.99 7.03
N MET A 82 10.48 -8.82 6.66
CA MET A 82 11.58 -8.72 5.71
C MET A 82 12.85 -9.26 6.35
N THR A 83 13.57 -10.13 5.64
CA THR A 83 14.85 -10.70 6.11
C THR A 83 15.91 -9.63 6.31
N THR A 84 15.90 -8.62 5.45
CA THR A 84 16.73 -7.42 5.57
C THR A 84 15.80 -6.24 5.86
N GLN A 85 15.95 -5.63 7.04
CA GLN A 85 15.20 -4.46 7.43
C GLN A 85 15.76 -3.23 6.73
N PRO A 86 14.94 -2.46 5.99
CA PRO A 86 15.41 -1.23 5.37
C PRO A 86 15.57 -0.13 6.43
N ASN A 87 16.52 0.77 6.20
CA ASN A 87 16.78 1.93 7.04
C ASN A 87 15.94 3.13 6.57
N ALA A 88 15.85 4.16 7.42
CA ALA A 88 15.24 5.43 7.06
C ALA A 88 15.91 6.02 5.79
N GLY A 89 15.10 6.47 4.84
CA GLY A 89 15.56 7.00 3.56
C GLY A 89 15.84 5.95 2.48
N ASP A 90 15.91 4.66 2.83
CA ASP A 90 16.02 3.60 1.83
C ASP A 90 14.79 3.59 0.92
N ARG A 91 15.00 3.10 -0.31
CA ARG A 91 13.95 2.90 -1.30
C ARG A 91 13.68 1.41 -1.46
N VAL A 92 12.45 1.00 -1.22
CA VAL A 92 12.00 -0.37 -1.46
C VAL A 92 11.05 -0.34 -2.65
N SER A 93 11.45 -0.99 -3.74
CA SER A 93 10.62 -1.04 -4.95
C SER A 93 9.50 -2.05 -4.77
N ILE A 94 8.26 -1.66 -5.04
CA ILE A 94 7.08 -2.53 -4.98
C ILE A 94 6.31 -2.47 -6.29
N GLU A 95 5.78 -3.61 -6.72
CA GLU A 95 5.00 -3.73 -7.95
C GLU A 95 3.82 -4.68 -7.72
N LEU A 96 2.61 -4.23 -8.07
CA LEU A 96 1.39 -5.02 -8.01
C LEU A 96 0.78 -5.13 -9.40
N ILE A 97 0.60 -6.37 -9.88
CA ILE A 97 0.19 -6.70 -11.25
C ILE A 97 -1.16 -7.42 -11.22
N ASN A 98 -2.07 -6.96 -12.07
CA ASN A 98 -3.27 -7.71 -12.45
C ASN A 98 -2.91 -8.70 -13.57
N ASN A 99 -3.00 -10.00 -13.30
CA ASN A 99 -2.66 -11.04 -14.27
C ASN A 99 -3.81 -11.33 -15.25
N LEU A 100 -5.01 -10.76 -15.03
CA LEU A 100 -6.24 -10.94 -15.83
C LEU A 100 -6.81 -12.37 -15.84
N ASP A 101 -6.25 -13.27 -15.04
CA ASP A 101 -6.66 -14.66 -14.89
C ASP A 101 -7.32 -14.94 -13.52
N GLY A 102 -7.71 -13.87 -12.81
CA GLY A 102 -8.24 -13.97 -11.46
C GLY A 102 -7.18 -13.98 -10.36
N THR A 103 -5.89 -13.78 -10.69
CA THR A 103 -4.80 -13.67 -9.72
C THR A 103 -4.13 -12.28 -9.74
N ALA A 104 -3.43 -11.96 -8.65
CA ALA A 104 -2.58 -10.79 -8.55
C ALA A 104 -1.15 -11.18 -8.14
N THR A 105 -0.15 -10.58 -8.77
CA THR A 105 1.27 -10.80 -8.46
C THR A 105 1.84 -9.58 -7.74
N PHE A 106 2.44 -9.79 -6.58
CA PHE A 106 3.18 -8.75 -5.85
C PHE A 106 4.69 -9.02 -5.90
N LYS A 107 5.45 -8.00 -6.27
CA LYS A 107 6.92 -8.04 -6.29
C LYS A 107 7.50 -7.00 -5.34
N VAL A 108 8.64 -7.35 -4.76
CA VAL A 108 9.44 -6.48 -3.89
C VAL A 108 10.88 -6.52 -4.40
N ASN A 109 11.48 -5.35 -4.63
CA ASN A 109 12.81 -5.18 -5.23
C ASN A 109 12.99 -5.99 -6.52
N GLY A 110 11.97 -5.95 -7.39
CA GLY A 110 11.95 -6.64 -8.70
C GLY A 110 11.74 -8.15 -8.65
N THR A 111 11.77 -8.77 -7.47
CA THR A 111 11.57 -10.21 -7.29
C THR A 111 10.13 -10.49 -6.90
N THR A 112 9.50 -11.49 -7.52
CA THR A 112 8.15 -11.94 -7.13
C THR A 112 8.17 -12.42 -5.68
N TYR A 113 7.39 -11.75 -4.83
CA TYR A 113 7.17 -12.19 -3.46
C TYR A 113 6.12 -13.30 -3.42
N CYS A 114 4.97 -13.06 -4.05
CA CYS A 114 3.93 -14.07 -4.22
C CYS A 114 2.96 -13.70 -5.35
N THR A 115 2.24 -14.72 -5.80
CA THR A 115 1.03 -14.59 -6.61
C THR A 115 -0.09 -15.27 -5.85
N LEU A 116 -1.21 -14.56 -5.67
CA LEU A 116 -2.38 -15.08 -4.95
C LEU A 116 -3.63 -15.00 -5.83
N PRO A 117 -4.58 -15.95 -5.70
CA PRO A 117 -5.91 -15.77 -6.25
C PRO A 117 -6.60 -14.55 -5.64
N VAL A 118 -7.52 -13.92 -6.36
CA VAL A 118 -8.29 -12.77 -5.88
C VAL A 118 -9.71 -13.17 -5.56
N TYR A 119 -10.19 -12.84 -4.36
CA TYR A 119 -11.55 -13.17 -3.94
C TYR A 119 -12.59 -12.45 -4.81
N GLY A 120 -13.52 -13.22 -5.38
CA GLY A 120 -14.48 -12.73 -6.36
C GLY A 120 -13.88 -12.36 -7.72
N GLY A 121 -12.64 -12.78 -7.99
CA GLY A 121 -11.97 -12.63 -9.28
C GLY A 121 -11.40 -11.23 -9.57
N LEU A 122 -10.48 -11.22 -10.54
CA LEU A 122 -9.84 -10.03 -11.11
C LEU A 122 -9.39 -10.35 -12.55
N SER A 123 -10.35 -10.36 -13.47
CA SER A 123 -10.14 -10.71 -14.89
C SER A 123 -10.19 -9.49 -15.84
N SER A 124 -10.40 -8.29 -15.29
CA SER A 124 -10.43 -7.03 -16.04
C SER A 124 -9.51 -5.99 -15.37
N PRO A 125 -8.99 -5.01 -16.13
CA PRO A 125 -8.29 -3.88 -15.52
C PRO A 125 -9.20 -3.13 -14.55
N THR A 126 -8.60 -2.47 -13.57
CA THR A 126 -9.32 -1.74 -12.51
C THR A 126 -8.56 -0.47 -12.13
N LYS A 127 -9.20 0.45 -11.43
CA LYS A 127 -8.53 1.63 -10.87
C LYS A 127 -7.35 1.19 -10.01
N VAL A 128 -6.27 1.95 -10.02
CA VAL A 128 -5.13 1.68 -9.13
C VAL A 128 -5.06 2.76 -8.06
N LYS A 129 -4.56 2.41 -6.89
CA LYS A 129 -4.52 3.31 -5.73
C LYS A 129 -3.17 3.33 -5.03
N GLN A 130 -2.93 4.44 -4.34
CA GLN A 130 -1.90 4.61 -3.32
C GLN A 130 -2.59 4.81 -1.98
N VAL A 131 -2.06 4.21 -0.92
CA VAL A 131 -2.61 4.32 0.43
C VAL A 131 -1.49 4.40 1.45
N HIS A 132 -1.60 5.37 2.36
CA HIS A 132 -0.91 5.35 3.64
C HIS A 132 -2.00 5.17 4.71
N GLY A 133 -1.90 4.11 5.51
CA GLY A 133 -2.89 3.77 6.54
C GLY A 133 -2.24 3.27 7.82
N CYS A 134 -3.00 3.19 8.89
CA CYS A 134 -2.58 2.59 10.14
C CYS A 134 -3.76 1.96 10.88
N GLU A 135 -3.41 0.97 11.70
CA GLU A 135 -4.25 0.50 12.79
C GLU A 135 -3.56 0.93 14.08
N ASP A 136 -4.21 1.79 14.86
CA ASP A 136 -3.64 2.28 16.12
C ASP A 136 -4.62 2.11 17.28
N TYR A 137 -4.35 1.15 18.16
CA TYR A 137 -5.14 0.93 19.36
C TYR A 137 -4.53 1.59 20.61
N THR A 138 -3.31 2.12 20.52
CA THR A 138 -2.58 2.67 21.67
C THR A 138 -2.38 4.19 21.60
N GLY A 139 -2.62 4.80 20.44
CA GLY A 139 -2.34 6.21 20.17
C GLY A 139 -0.86 6.51 19.91
N LEU A 140 -0.02 5.48 19.71
CA LEU A 140 1.43 5.61 19.62
C LEU A 140 1.97 5.42 18.21
N VAL A 141 1.11 5.20 17.21
CA VAL A 141 1.57 4.97 15.84
C VAL A 141 1.99 6.28 15.19
N LYS A 142 3.26 6.40 14.85
CA LYS A 142 3.80 7.59 14.20
C LYS A 142 4.92 7.24 13.24
N HIS A 143 5.12 8.14 12.29
CA HIS A 143 6.28 8.12 11.42
C HIS A 143 6.52 9.55 10.90
N ASP A 144 7.80 9.88 10.65
CA ASP A 144 8.14 11.09 9.90
C ASP A 144 7.68 10.97 8.45
N GLN A 145 8.07 11.87 7.56
CA GLN A 145 7.60 11.88 6.19
C GLN A 145 7.87 10.55 5.46
N ALA A 146 6.80 9.82 5.16
CA ALA A 146 6.76 8.68 4.26
C ALA A 146 6.34 9.17 2.87
N SER A 147 6.82 8.51 1.81
CA SER A 147 6.40 8.86 0.45
C SER A 147 6.53 7.69 -0.51
N PHE A 148 5.70 7.72 -1.55
CA PHE A 148 5.99 6.98 -2.77
C PHE A 148 6.83 7.86 -3.71
N SER A 149 7.69 7.22 -4.49
CA SER A 149 8.46 7.85 -5.57
C SER A 149 8.49 6.94 -6.80
N TYR A 150 8.84 7.49 -7.97
CA TYR A 150 8.84 6.76 -9.26
C TYR A 150 7.53 6.00 -9.53
N LEU A 151 6.41 6.60 -9.16
CA LEU A 151 5.10 6.01 -9.31
C LEU A 151 4.75 5.84 -10.79
N LYS A 152 4.48 4.59 -11.19
CA LYS A 152 4.16 4.22 -12.57
C LYS A 152 2.99 3.26 -12.59
N ILE A 153 2.19 3.35 -13.64
CA ILE A 153 1.03 2.48 -13.85
C ILE A 153 1.19 1.69 -15.15
N ARG A 154 0.69 0.46 -15.12
CA ARG A 154 0.87 -0.51 -16.20
C ARG A 154 -0.28 -0.41 -17.21
N GLN A 155 0.08 -0.23 -18.48
CA GLN A 155 -0.86 -0.21 -19.61
C GLN A 155 -1.16 -1.63 -20.11
N SER A 156 -2.14 -1.74 -21.02
CA SER A 156 -2.56 -3.02 -21.63
C SER A 156 -1.45 -3.73 -22.40
N ASN A 157 -0.56 -2.96 -23.04
CA ASN A 157 0.62 -3.47 -23.75
C ASN A 157 1.77 -3.90 -22.81
N GLY A 158 1.55 -3.85 -21.48
CA GLY A 158 2.54 -4.19 -20.47
C GLY A 158 3.59 -3.11 -20.17
N SER A 159 3.58 -2.00 -20.91
CA SER A 159 4.45 -0.85 -20.67
C SER A 159 4.02 -0.06 -19.43
N TYR A 160 4.91 0.80 -18.94
CA TYR A 160 4.69 1.62 -17.76
C TYR A 160 4.76 3.10 -18.11
N ILE A 161 3.77 3.87 -17.67
CA ILE A 161 3.74 5.34 -17.77
C ILE A 161 3.82 5.96 -16.37
N SER A 162 4.38 7.16 -16.26
CA SER A 162 4.45 7.89 -15.00
C SER A 162 3.06 8.30 -14.51
N TRP A 163 2.81 8.16 -13.21
CA TRP A 163 1.68 8.76 -12.53
C TRP A 163 2.23 9.87 -11.60
N ASP A 164 2.44 11.04 -12.18
CA ASP A 164 3.14 12.19 -11.60
C ASP A 164 2.21 13.42 -11.49
N GLY A 165 0.90 13.18 -11.47
CA GLY A 165 -0.14 14.21 -11.47
C GLY A 165 -0.73 14.51 -12.85
N THR A 166 -0.13 14.03 -13.93
CA THR A 166 -0.70 14.14 -15.29
C THR A 166 -1.89 13.21 -15.53
N ILE A 167 -1.98 12.13 -14.75
CA ILE A 167 -3.08 11.15 -14.82
C ILE A 167 -4.14 11.54 -13.81
N LEU A 168 -5.37 11.72 -14.29
CA LEU A 168 -6.52 12.11 -13.49
C LEU A 168 -6.75 11.16 -12.33
N THR A 169 -7.03 11.75 -11.17
CA THR A 169 -7.32 11.06 -9.92
C THR A 169 -8.71 11.39 -9.42
N ASP A 170 -9.29 10.45 -8.69
CA ASP A 170 -10.41 10.78 -7.81
C ASP A 170 -9.95 11.77 -6.71
N ASN A 171 -10.91 12.35 -6.00
CA ASN A 171 -10.62 13.17 -4.83
C ASN A 171 -9.87 12.35 -3.76
N LEU A 172 -8.98 13.02 -3.02
CA LEU A 172 -8.33 12.42 -1.86
C LEU A 172 -9.38 11.95 -0.85
N ILE A 173 -9.30 10.69 -0.44
CA ILE A 173 -10.17 10.09 0.56
C ILE A 173 -9.42 10.04 1.87
N LYS A 174 -10.07 10.48 2.95
CA LYS A 174 -9.56 10.43 4.33
C LYS A 174 -10.57 9.70 5.22
N VAL A 175 -10.12 8.69 5.95
CA VAL A 175 -10.93 7.96 6.94
C VAL A 175 -10.19 8.02 8.27
N ASN A 176 -10.84 8.59 9.29
CA ASN A 176 -10.26 8.81 10.63
C ASN A 176 -8.86 9.46 10.65
N ALA A 177 -8.49 10.15 9.58
CA ALA A 177 -7.12 10.56 9.29
C ALA A 177 -6.83 12.02 9.71
N ALA A 178 -7.30 12.43 10.89
CA ALA A 178 -7.05 13.78 11.41
C ALA A 178 -5.56 14.00 11.72
N ASP A 179 -4.85 12.94 12.09
CA ASP A 179 -3.44 12.98 12.48
C ASP A 179 -2.46 12.85 11.29
N TYR A 180 -3.00 12.64 10.09
CA TYR A 180 -2.24 12.66 8.85
C TYR A 180 -2.05 14.09 8.35
N TYR A 181 -0.79 14.51 8.26
CA TYR A 181 -0.40 15.66 7.46
C TYR A 181 -0.05 15.19 6.04
N VAL A 182 -0.74 15.71 5.03
CA VAL A 182 -0.55 15.33 3.62
C VAL A 182 0.26 16.41 2.91
N TYR A 183 1.50 16.09 2.51
CA TYR A 183 2.37 16.99 1.75
C TYR A 183 2.03 17.00 0.25
N SER A 184 1.71 15.82 -0.29
CA SER A 184 1.35 15.63 -1.70
C SER A 184 0.42 14.44 -1.87
N VAL A 185 -0.41 14.48 -2.90
CA VAL A 185 -1.36 13.41 -3.23
C VAL A 185 -0.79 12.43 -4.26
N VAL A 186 -0.06 12.93 -5.26
CA VAL A 186 0.56 12.11 -6.32
C VAL A 186 1.97 12.64 -6.65
N PRO A 187 3.02 11.84 -6.44
CA PRO A 187 3.04 10.67 -5.55
C PRO A 187 2.62 11.04 -4.12
N MET A 188 1.99 10.10 -3.41
CA MET A 188 1.52 10.36 -2.06
C MET A 188 2.70 10.56 -1.11
N SER A 189 2.64 11.62 -0.29
CA SER A 189 3.57 11.82 0.81
C SER A 189 2.85 12.34 2.04
N THR A 190 3.06 11.67 3.17
CA THR A 190 2.41 12.00 4.43
C THR A 190 3.35 11.89 5.60
N ARG A 191 3.02 12.58 6.68
CA ARG A 191 3.52 12.31 8.02
C ARG A 191 2.33 11.90 8.88
N LEU A 192 2.57 10.98 9.81
CA LEU A 192 1.59 10.61 10.83
C LEU A 192 2.13 11.06 12.18
N ASN A 193 1.50 12.08 12.74
CA ASN A 193 1.84 12.59 14.07
C ASN A 193 0.70 12.21 15.03
N GLN A 194 0.75 10.99 15.55
CA GLN A 194 -0.01 10.66 16.75
C GLN A 194 0.93 10.75 17.96
N GLY A 195 0.39 11.29 19.04
CA GLY A 195 1.08 11.62 20.27
C GLY A 195 0.26 11.19 21.46
#